data_AF-A0A7W5X9K8-F1
#
_entry.id   AF-A0A7W5X9K8-F1
#
_cell.length_a   1.000
_cell.length_b   1.000
_cell.length_c   1.000
_cell.angle_alpha   90.00
_cell.angle_beta   90.00
_cell.angle_gamma   90.00
#
_symmetry.space_group_name_H-M   'P 1'
#
loop_
_entity.id
_entity.type
_entity.pdbx_description
1 polymer ?
#
loop_
_entity_poly.entity_id
_entity_poly.type
_entity_poly.pdbx_seq_one_letter_code
_entity_poly.pdbx_strand_id
1 'polypeptide(L)'
;MDVSEIIVPGDTPGAEWRLPVLHFAGRDPKAPTIYIQAALHAGELPGTALLHFLCQRLRQAESEGGIAGDITIVPQANPIGAAQSHFGDLQGRFDLNSRTNFNRDFPLISIADRATLIEDLDDYPATDRLKRLLLHLALGADLVVDLHCDDESQQYAYIDEAFWPEAADLAAALDMEAVLLSDGESSAFEEAVGFAWKYEVPGERRSRLPGRLSVTVELRGKRDVDPALAKKDAGGLWRFLVTRGIVSGETAATAFSGPAVPLDNVEILRAPEGGAVLFHRKIGDKVAEGELLVTIVTRPGQPGGSIDLHAPQDGLILTRTSDRLVRRRGDLMKIICGSPSRAARKAGTLEN
;
A
#
# COMPACT_ATOMS: atom_id res chain seq x y z
N MET A 1 22.84 12.46 -3.36
CA MET A 1 21.38 12.50 -3.28
C MET A 1 21.02 13.83 -3.89
N ASP A 2 20.44 13.78 -5.07
CA ASP A 2 19.86 14.96 -5.68
C ASP A 2 18.41 15.09 -5.22
N VAL A 3 17.91 16.33 -5.12
CA VAL A 3 16.52 16.58 -4.72
C VAL A 3 15.90 17.48 -5.77
N SER A 4 14.96 16.92 -6.53
CA SER A 4 14.08 17.69 -7.39
C SER A 4 12.75 17.93 -6.70
N GLU A 5 11.90 18.75 -7.31
CA GLU A 5 10.57 19.04 -6.79
C GLU A 5 9.55 18.93 -7.92
N ILE A 6 8.42 18.27 -7.65
CA ILE A 6 7.23 18.37 -8.50
C ILE A 6 6.39 19.51 -7.95
N ILE A 7 5.98 20.41 -8.83
CA ILE A 7 5.07 21.51 -8.52
C ILE A 7 3.74 21.21 -9.21
N VAL A 8 2.68 21.07 -8.41
CA VAL A 8 1.31 20.87 -8.88
C VAL A 8 0.55 22.17 -8.63
N PRO A 9 0.22 22.96 -9.68
CA PRO A 9 -0.64 24.13 -9.52
C PRO A 9 -1.97 23.73 -8.87
N GLY A 10 -2.45 24.56 -7.95
CA GLY A 10 -3.78 24.39 -7.36
C GLY A 10 -4.89 24.82 -8.30
N ASP A 11 -6.12 24.39 -8.02
CA ASP A 11 -7.31 24.69 -8.83
C ASP A 11 -7.80 26.14 -8.71
N THR A 12 -7.15 26.93 -7.86
CA THR A 12 -7.45 28.36 -7.67
C THR A 12 -6.16 29.18 -7.75
N PRO A 13 -6.20 30.41 -8.33
CA PRO A 13 -5.01 31.25 -8.47
C PRO A 13 -4.26 31.46 -7.15
N GLY A 14 -2.93 31.34 -7.20
CA GLY A 14 -2.04 31.58 -6.07
C GLY A 14 -1.83 30.37 -5.14
N ALA A 15 -2.47 29.23 -5.40
CA ALA A 15 -2.22 27.97 -4.70
C ALA A 15 -1.33 27.05 -5.56
N GLU A 16 -0.42 26.34 -4.91
CA GLU A 16 0.37 25.26 -5.50
C GLU A 16 0.74 24.25 -4.42
N TRP A 17 0.96 23.01 -4.83
CA TRP A 17 1.42 21.92 -3.99
C TRP A 17 2.79 21.49 -4.45
N ARG A 18 3.69 21.29 -3.50
CA ARG A 18 5.08 20.91 -3.76
C ARG A 18 5.36 19.57 -3.10
N LEU A 19 5.97 18.65 -3.84
CA LEU A 19 6.45 17.39 -3.29
C LEU A 19 7.91 17.15 -3.69
N PRO A 20 8.80 16.91 -2.71
CA PRO A 20 10.20 16.61 -2.99
C PRO A 20 10.32 15.19 -3.57
N VAL A 21 11.22 15.05 -4.53
CA VAL A 21 11.61 13.76 -5.11
C VAL A 21 13.11 13.59 -4.89
N LEU A 22 13.47 12.54 -4.16
CA LEU A 22 14.86 12.23 -3.82
C LEU A 22 15.41 11.24 -4.84
N HIS A 23 16.57 11.56 -5.40
CA HIS A 23 17.23 10.72 -6.41
C HIS A 23 18.60 10.26 -5.92
N PHE A 24 18.86 8.97 -6.11
CA PHE A 24 20.18 8.37 -5.96
C PHE A 24 20.56 7.75 -7.30
N ALA A 25 21.64 8.27 -7.91
CA ALA A 25 22.10 7.80 -9.19
C ALA A 25 22.85 6.46 -9.05
N GLY A 26 22.39 5.47 -9.81
CA GLY A 26 23.06 4.21 -10.02
C GLY A 26 24.32 4.37 -10.87
N ARG A 27 25.24 3.41 -10.71
CA ARG A 27 26.49 3.36 -11.46
C ARG A 27 26.53 2.24 -12.50
N ASP A 28 25.63 1.26 -12.37
CA ASP A 28 25.53 0.12 -13.28
C ASP A 28 24.25 0.24 -14.13
N PRO A 29 24.35 0.52 -15.44
CA PRO A 29 23.18 0.62 -16.32
C PRO A 29 22.45 -0.73 -16.52
N LYS A 30 22.97 -1.85 -16.00
CA LYS A 30 22.32 -3.15 -16.02
C LYS A 30 21.59 -3.47 -14.71
N ALA A 31 21.82 -2.72 -13.64
CA ALA A 31 21.11 -2.90 -12.39
C ALA A 31 19.65 -2.42 -12.56
N PRO A 32 18.68 -3.08 -11.93
CA PRO A 32 17.29 -2.64 -11.99
C PRO A 32 17.13 -1.28 -11.31
N THR A 33 16.13 -0.55 -11.75
CA THR A 33 15.75 0.75 -11.19
C THR A 33 14.53 0.61 -10.28
N ILE A 34 14.43 1.46 -9.26
CA ILE A 34 13.30 1.42 -8.31
C ILE A 34 12.71 2.79 -8.03
N TYR A 35 11.37 2.82 -8.01
CA TYR A 35 10.56 3.91 -7.49
C TYR A 35 9.94 3.48 -6.15
N ILE A 36 10.04 4.34 -5.13
CA ILE A 36 9.43 4.10 -3.82
C ILE A 36 8.64 5.33 -3.42
N GLN A 37 7.37 5.18 -3.05
CA GLN A 37 6.59 6.28 -2.47
C GLN A 37 5.96 5.89 -1.14
N ALA A 38 5.58 6.90 -0.36
CA ALA A 38 4.78 6.72 0.85
C ALA A 38 3.76 7.85 1.02
N ALA A 39 2.78 7.60 1.89
CA ALA A 39 1.76 8.57 2.28
C ALA A 39 0.97 9.15 1.09
N LEU A 40 0.59 8.29 0.13
CA LEU A 40 -0.42 8.62 -0.87
C LEU A 40 -1.77 8.86 -0.19
N HIS A 41 -2.16 8.00 0.75
CA HIS A 41 -3.04 8.41 1.83
C HIS A 41 -2.22 9.18 2.86
N ALA A 42 -2.45 10.49 2.98
CA ALA A 42 -1.53 11.37 3.70
C ALA A 42 -1.39 11.07 5.21
N GLY A 43 -2.32 10.30 5.79
CA GLY A 43 -2.29 9.87 7.20
C GLY A 43 -1.55 8.58 7.47
N GLU A 44 -1.06 7.88 6.44
CA GLU A 44 -0.39 6.58 6.56
C GLU A 44 1.13 6.81 6.67
N LEU A 45 1.58 7.04 7.90
CA LEU A 45 2.94 7.50 8.21
C LEU A 45 4.02 6.43 8.45
N PRO A 46 3.75 5.11 8.64
CA PRO A 46 4.82 4.11 8.76
C PRO A 46 5.80 4.14 7.59
N GLY A 47 5.31 4.29 6.35
CA GLY A 47 6.15 4.38 5.14
C GLY A 47 7.07 5.60 5.16
N THR A 48 6.55 6.77 5.55
CA THR A 48 7.35 8.00 5.70
C THR A 48 8.46 7.82 6.73
N ALA A 49 8.15 7.19 7.87
CA ALA A 49 9.13 6.93 8.92
C ALA A 49 10.21 5.91 8.49
N LEU A 50 9.80 4.86 7.78
CA LEU A 50 10.72 3.91 7.14
C LEU A 50 11.68 4.65 6.21
N LEU A 51 11.15 5.45 5.28
CA LEU A 51 11.93 6.17 4.28
C LEU A 51 12.93 7.15 4.91
N HIS A 52 12.60 7.76 6.05
CA HIS A 52 13.53 8.58 6.80
C HIS A 52 14.84 7.83 7.14
N PHE A 53 14.73 6.62 7.69
CA PHE A 53 15.90 5.81 8.05
C PHE A 53 16.56 5.16 6.83
N LEU A 54 15.77 4.74 5.83
CA LEU A 54 16.32 4.21 4.57
C LEU A 54 17.19 5.25 3.87
N CYS A 55 16.72 6.51 3.76
CA CYS A 55 17.47 7.58 3.11
C CYS A 55 18.76 7.93 3.84
N GLN A 56 18.81 7.82 5.17
CA GLN A 56 20.08 7.96 5.91
C GLN A 56 21.10 6.92 5.45
N ARG A 57 20.67 5.67 5.29
CA ARG A 57 21.53 4.57 4.84
C ARG A 57 21.91 4.68 3.37
N LEU A 58 20.97 5.08 2.51
CA LEU A 58 21.23 5.30 1.07
C LEU A 58 22.26 6.41 0.84
N ARG A 59 22.21 7.51 1.60
CA ARG A 59 23.23 8.57 1.52
C ARG A 59 24.63 8.05 1.87
N GLN A 60 24.73 7.17 2.87
CA GLN A 60 26.00 6.55 3.21
C GLN A 60 26.51 5.67 2.06
N ALA A 61 25.66 4.78 1.55
CA ALA A 61 26.04 3.91 0.44
C ALA A 61 26.38 4.68 -0.84
N GLU A 62 25.68 5.76 -1.17
CA GLU A 62 26.05 6.62 -2.29
C GLU A 62 27.44 7.23 -2.12
N SER A 63 27.79 7.70 -0.92
CA SER A 63 29.12 8.25 -0.62
C SER A 63 30.24 7.19 -0.76
N GLU A 64 29.90 5.92 -0.53
CA GLU A 64 30.79 4.76 -0.67
C GLU A 64 30.76 4.16 -2.08
N GLY A 65 29.86 4.65 -2.95
CA GLY A 65 29.67 4.11 -4.29
C GLY A 65 28.94 2.78 -4.38
N GLY A 66 28.16 2.45 -3.35
CA GLY A 66 27.34 1.24 -3.24
C GLY A 66 25.94 1.34 -3.83
N ILE A 67 25.62 2.36 -4.64
CA ILE A 67 24.35 2.44 -5.38
C ILE A 67 24.62 1.94 -6.81
N ALA A 68 24.04 0.80 -7.16
CA ALA A 68 24.20 0.16 -8.46
C ALA A 68 23.10 0.59 -9.43
N GLY A 69 21.83 0.51 -9.02
CA GLY A 69 20.67 0.93 -9.81
C GLY A 69 20.09 2.27 -9.35
N ASP A 70 19.39 2.97 -10.24
CA ASP A 70 18.74 4.24 -9.90
C ASP A 70 17.61 4.04 -8.88
N ILE A 71 17.54 4.94 -7.90
CA ILE A 71 16.51 4.95 -6.85
C ILE A 71 15.83 6.32 -6.84
N THR A 72 14.53 6.34 -7.09
CA THR A 72 13.66 7.51 -6.96
C THR A 72 12.73 7.32 -5.77
N ILE A 73 12.72 8.29 -4.84
CA ILE A 73 11.90 8.24 -3.63
C ILE A 73 11.01 9.46 -3.50
N VAL A 74 9.71 9.23 -3.30
CA VAL A 74 8.71 10.25 -2.96
C VAL A 74 8.21 10.01 -1.53
N PRO A 75 8.82 10.64 -0.51
CA PRO A 75 8.57 10.28 0.89
C PRO A 75 7.18 10.70 1.40
N GLN A 76 6.55 11.69 0.76
CA GLN A 76 5.19 12.12 1.04
C GLN A 76 4.52 12.46 -0.29
N ALA A 77 3.80 11.49 -0.86
CA ALA A 77 3.28 11.56 -2.21
C ALA A 77 2.06 12.48 -2.35
N ASN A 78 1.36 12.81 -1.27
CA ASN A 78 0.09 13.54 -1.33
C ASN A 78 0.05 14.81 -0.47
N PRO A 79 0.67 15.91 -0.93
CA PRO A 79 0.59 17.19 -0.24
C PRO A 79 -0.84 17.78 -0.20
N ILE A 80 -1.69 17.45 -1.18
CA ILE A 80 -3.09 17.89 -1.23
C ILE A 80 -3.85 17.29 -0.04
N GLY A 81 -3.84 15.96 0.10
CA GLY A 81 -4.45 15.26 1.22
C GLY A 81 -3.83 15.63 2.58
N ALA A 82 -2.53 15.91 2.63
CA ALA A 82 -1.84 16.33 3.85
C ALA A 82 -2.33 17.70 4.37
N ALA A 83 -2.82 18.56 3.48
CA ALA A 83 -3.36 19.87 3.85
C ALA A 83 -4.83 19.84 4.25
N GLN A 84 -5.54 18.72 4.05
CA GLN A 84 -6.95 18.59 4.40
C GLN A 84 -7.10 18.28 5.89
N SER A 85 -7.55 19.25 6.67
CA SER A 85 -7.92 19.03 8.07
C SER A 85 -9.34 19.50 8.34
N HIS A 86 -10.09 18.68 9.08
CA HIS A 86 -11.43 19.00 9.53
C HIS A 86 -11.54 18.72 11.03
N PHE A 87 -11.89 19.74 11.81
CA PHE A 87 -12.02 19.67 13.27
C PHE A 87 -10.78 19.14 14.01
N GLY A 88 -9.58 19.37 13.46
CA GLY A 88 -8.32 18.90 14.06
C GLY A 88 -7.89 17.50 13.61
N ASP A 89 -8.72 16.81 12.82
CA ASP A 89 -8.40 15.50 12.26
C ASP A 89 -7.94 15.65 10.80
N LEU A 90 -6.89 14.91 10.44
CA LEU A 90 -6.41 14.82 9.07
C LEU A 90 -7.42 14.04 8.22
N GLN A 91 -7.82 14.62 7.09
CA GLN A 91 -8.70 14.01 6.10
C GLN A 91 -7.89 13.60 4.86
N GLY A 92 -6.90 12.73 5.05
CA GLY A 92 -5.87 12.44 4.03
C GLY A 92 -6.18 11.31 3.05
N ARG A 93 -7.30 10.61 3.21
CA ARG A 93 -7.63 9.39 2.43
C ARG A 93 -8.47 9.67 1.18
N PHE A 94 -9.36 10.65 1.25
CA PHE A 94 -10.24 11.06 0.16
C PHE A 94 -10.04 12.54 -0.10
N ASP A 95 -10.09 12.95 -1.36
CA ASP A 95 -10.13 14.37 -1.71
C ASP A 95 -11.48 14.97 -1.24
N LEU A 96 -11.44 16.09 -0.51
CA LEU A 96 -12.64 16.69 0.06
C LEU A 96 -13.58 17.25 -1.00
N ASN A 97 -13.05 17.65 -2.15
CA ASN A 97 -13.82 18.24 -3.23
C ASN A 97 -14.56 17.17 -4.05
N SER A 98 -13.82 16.21 -4.62
CA SER A 98 -14.35 15.15 -5.48
C SER A 98 -14.93 13.96 -4.72
N ARG A 99 -14.53 13.76 -3.46
CA ARG A 99 -14.80 12.56 -2.64
C ARG A 99 -14.11 11.30 -3.16
N THR A 100 -13.25 11.43 -4.18
CA THR A 100 -12.48 10.32 -4.72
C THR A 100 -11.39 9.93 -3.73
N ASN A 101 -11.22 8.62 -3.55
CA ASN A 101 -10.09 8.08 -2.80
C ASN A 101 -8.79 8.40 -3.56
N PHE A 102 -7.77 8.91 -2.86
CA PHE A 102 -6.50 9.27 -3.51
C PHE A 102 -5.80 8.09 -4.18
N ASN A 103 -6.02 6.86 -3.69
CA ASN A 103 -5.54 5.62 -4.27
C ASN A 103 -6.57 4.95 -5.21
N ARG A 104 -7.40 5.71 -5.92
CA ARG A 104 -8.34 5.22 -6.96
C ARG A 104 -8.31 6.15 -8.18
N ASP A 105 -8.90 5.73 -9.28
CA ASP A 105 -9.04 6.52 -10.51
C ASP A 105 -7.69 6.94 -11.11
N PHE A 106 -6.65 6.11 -10.95
CA PHE A 106 -5.42 6.31 -11.72
C PHE A 106 -5.66 5.98 -13.20
N PRO A 107 -5.08 6.74 -14.15
CA PRO A 107 -5.19 6.44 -15.57
C PRO A 107 -4.69 5.02 -15.90
N LEU A 108 -5.55 4.21 -16.50
CA LEU A 108 -5.18 2.89 -17.03
C LEU A 108 -4.73 3.04 -18.48
N ILE A 109 -3.43 3.17 -18.68
CA ILE A 109 -2.78 3.38 -19.98
C ILE A 109 -1.84 2.23 -20.32
N SER A 110 -1.43 2.07 -21.57
CA SER A 110 -0.25 1.26 -21.89
C SER A 110 1.03 2.00 -21.46
N ILE A 111 2.09 1.27 -21.12
CA ILE A 111 3.42 1.88 -20.92
C ILE A 111 3.91 2.64 -22.16
N ALA A 112 3.47 2.25 -23.37
CA ALA A 112 3.77 2.97 -24.60
C ALA A 112 3.23 4.40 -24.60
N ASP A 113 2.16 4.66 -23.85
CA ASP A 113 1.49 5.96 -23.73
C ASP A 113 1.98 6.75 -22.50
N ARG A 114 3.07 6.34 -21.85
CA ARG A 114 3.60 7.01 -20.63
C ARG A 114 3.78 8.53 -20.80
N ALA A 115 4.14 8.97 -22.00
CA ALA A 115 4.34 10.39 -22.31
C ALA A 115 3.03 11.21 -22.22
N THR A 116 1.88 10.61 -22.56
CA THR A 116 0.58 11.30 -22.56
C THR A 116 0.08 11.62 -21.15
N LEU A 117 0.69 11.06 -20.11
CA LEU A 117 0.36 11.40 -18.72
C LEU A 117 0.68 12.86 -18.40
N ILE A 118 1.73 13.42 -19.03
CA ILE A 118 2.23 14.77 -18.75
C ILE A 118 1.87 15.78 -19.86
N GLU A 119 1.15 15.35 -20.88
CA GLU A 119 0.59 16.22 -21.90
C GLU A 119 -0.65 16.95 -21.36
N ASP A 120 -0.76 18.24 -21.68
CA ASP A 120 -1.91 19.10 -21.34
C ASP A 120 -2.35 19.01 -19.87
N LEU A 121 -1.38 18.89 -18.94
CA LEU A 121 -1.65 18.79 -17.50
C LEU A 121 -2.49 19.96 -16.97
N ASP A 122 -2.42 21.11 -17.64
CA ASP A 122 -3.18 22.30 -17.27
C ASP A 122 -4.71 22.16 -17.44
N ASP A 123 -5.19 21.14 -18.16
CA ASP A 123 -6.61 20.86 -18.34
C ASP A 123 -7.21 19.98 -17.22
N TYR A 124 -6.37 19.49 -16.30
CA TYR A 124 -6.80 18.59 -15.22
C TYR A 124 -6.87 19.31 -13.86
N PRO A 125 -7.74 18.85 -12.94
CA PRO A 125 -7.68 19.24 -11.53
C PRO A 125 -6.35 18.86 -10.87
N ALA A 126 -5.95 19.58 -9.82
CA ALA A 126 -4.69 19.37 -9.11
C ALA A 126 -4.49 17.91 -8.64
N THR A 127 -5.56 17.26 -8.19
CA THR A 127 -5.53 15.85 -7.76
C THR A 127 -5.22 14.90 -8.92
N ASP A 128 -5.80 15.13 -10.10
CA ASP A 128 -5.55 14.33 -11.29
C ASP A 128 -4.14 14.59 -11.85
N ARG A 129 -3.68 15.84 -11.82
CA ARG A 129 -2.28 16.19 -12.15
C ARG A 129 -1.32 15.43 -11.27
N LEU A 130 -1.56 15.42 -9.95
CA LEU A 130 -0.72 14.69 -8.99
C LEU A 130 -0.66 13.20 -9.34
N LYS A 131 -1.81 12.54 -9.55
CA LYS A 131 -1.86 11.12 -9.92
C LYS A 131 -1.09 10.82 -11.21
N ARG A 132 -1.27 11.65 -12.24
CA ARG A 132 -0.58 11.53 -13.53
C ARG A 132 0.94 11.67 -13.38
N LEU A 133 1.39 12.65 -12.59
CA LEU A 133 2.82 12.89 -12.35
C LEU A 133 3.47 11.76 -11.55
N LEU A 134 2.81 11.26 -10.50
CA LEU A 134 3.28 10.10 -9.74
C LEU A 134 3.36 8.84 -10.61
N LEU A 135 2.31 8.56 -11.38
CA LEU A 135 2.28 7.43 -12.31
C LEU A 135 3.37 7.54 -13.39
N HIS A 136 3.56 8.74 -13.95
CA HIS A 136 4.62 8.98 -14.94
C HIS A 136 6.02 8.71 -14.37
N LEU A 137 6.29 9.12 -13.12
CA LEU A 137 7.55 8.80 -12.45
C LEU A 137 7.72 7.30 -12.22
N ALA A 138 6.70 6.64 -11.65
CA ALA A 138 6.75 5.23 -11.32
C ALA A 138 6.95 4.32 -12.54
N LEU A 139 6.30 4.64 -13.66
CA LEU A 139 6.46 3.92 -14.93
C LEU A 139 7.87 4.05 -15.54
N GLY A 140 8.72 4.90 -14.99
CA GLY A 140 10.14 5.00 -15.35
C GLY A 140 11.04 3.98 -14.67
N ALA A 141 10.53 3.23 -13.69
CA ALA A 141 11.29 2.24 -12.95
C ALA A 141 10.91 0.80 -13.33
N ASP A 142 11.80 -0.15 -13.03
CA ASP A 142 11.53 -1.59 -13.16
C ASP A 142 10.73 -2.11 -11.97
N LEU A 143 11.02 -1.57 -10.78
CA LEU A 143 10.37 -1.92 -9.52
C LEU A 143 9.65 -0.69 -8.93
N VAL A 144 8.44 -0.87 -8.44
CA VAL A 144 7.59 0.16 -7.84
C VAL A 144 7.07 -0.36 -6.51
N VAL A 145 7.40 0.34 -5.42
CA VAL A 145 6.95 0.02 -4.07
C VAL A 145 6.14 1.19 -3.50
N ASP A 146 4.86 0.96 -3.28
CA ASP A 146 3.96 1.93 -2.64
C ASP A 146 3.75 1.55 -1.17
N LEU A 147 4.21 2.41 -0.26
CA LEU A 147 4.19 2.16 1.19
C LEU A 147 2.94 2.77 1.83
N HIS A 148 2.02 1.90 2.26
CA HIS A 148 0.77 2.20 2.96
C HIS A 148 0.78 1.63 4.38
N CYS A 149 -0.32 1.83 5.09
CA CYS A 149 -0.66 1.01 6.24
C CYS A 149 -2.18 0.89 6.40
N ASP A 150 -2.61 -0.19 7.03
CA ASP A 150 -4.02 -0.43 7.34
C ASP A 150 -4.35 0.19 8.72
N ASP A 151 -5.57 0.02 9.22
CA ASP A 151 -6.03 0.65 10.46
C ASP A 151 -5.32 0.07 11.71
N GLU A 152 -5.61 -1.18 12.07
CA GLU A 152 -4.80 -2.01 12.96
C GLU A 152 -4.52 -3.33 12.24
N SER A 153 -3.25 -3.70 12.03
CA SER A 153 -2.92 -4.83 11.13
C SER A 153 -1.58 -5.51 11.41
N GLN A 154 -1.45 -6.78 10.98
CA GLN A 154 -0.15 -7.38 10.69
C GLN A 154 0.48 -6.74 9.44
N GLN A 155 1.76 -7.02 9.19
CA GLN A 155 2.40 -6.56 7.97
C GLN A 155 2.09 -7.50 6.80
N TYR A 156 1.63 -6.94 5.67
CA TYR A 156 1.31 -7.72 4.47
C TYR A 156 1.53 -6.90 3.20
N ALA A 157 1.24 -7.50 2.04
CA ALA A 157 1.25 -6.80 0.76
C ALA A 157 0.10 -7.24 -0.15
N TYR A 158 -0.35 -6.32 -0.99
CA TYR A 158 -1.13 -6.63 -2.19
C TYR A 158 -0.18 -6.78 -3.38
N ILE A 159 -0.16 -7.96 -4.00
CA ILE A 159 0.73 -8.26 -5.14
C ILE A 159 -0.11 -8.84 -6.26
N ASP A 160 -0.03 -8.27 -7.47
CA ASP A 160 -0.66 -8.87 -8.65
C ASP A 160 -0.03 -10.24 -8.96
N GLU A 161 -0.86 -11.21 -9.35
CA GLU A 161 -0.40 -12.55 -9.72
C GLU A 161 0.71 -12.56 -10.78
N ALA A 162 0.77 -11.54 -11.64
CA ALA A 162 1.80 -11.38 -12.67
C ALA A 162 3.23 -11.23 -12.13
N PHE A 163 3.38 -10.81 -10.86
CA PHE A 163 4.67 -10.63 -10.17
C PHE A 163 5.00 -11.79 -9.21
N TRP A 164 4.04 -12.70 -8.96
CA TRP A 164 4.23 -13.84 -8.07
C TRP A 164 4.70 -15.08 -8.83
N PRO A 165 5.62 -15.92 -8.29
CA PRO A 165 6.26 -15.88 -6.97
C PRO A 165 7.58 -15.11 -6.91
N GLU A 166 7.99 -14.40 -7.97
CA GLU A 166 9.26 -13.68 -7.99
C GLU A 166 9.36 -12.63 -6.87
N ALA A 167 8.24 -11.97 -6.55
CA ALA A 167 8.13 -10.98 -5.48
C ALA A 167 8.19 -11.54 -4.05
N ALA A 168 8.33 -12.86 -3.87
CA ALA A 168 8.42 -13.47 -2.54
C ALA A 168 9.65 -13.01 -1.74
N ASP A 169 10.69 -12.53 -2.43
CA ASP A 169 11.87 -11.96 -1.81
C ASP A 169 11.59 -10.65 -1.05
N LEU A 170 10.70 -9.78 -1.56
CA LEU A 170 10.24 -8.60 -0.84
C LEU A 170 9.49 -8.99 0.43
N ALA A 171 8.56 -9.95 0.31
CA ALA A 171 7.76 -10.42 1.44
C ALA A 171 8.65 -11.04 2.54
N ALA A 172 9.66 -11.81 2.14
CA ALA A 172 10.66 -12.36 3.05
C ALA A 172 11.56 -11.29 3.66
N ALA A 173 12.01 -10.32 2.86
CA ALA A 173 12.91 -9.27 3.32
C ALA A 173 12.25 -8.35 4.35
N LEU A 174 10.94 -8.12 4.23
CA LEU A 174 10.16 -7.28 5.12
C LEU A 174 9.53 -8.03 6.30
N ASP A 175 9.77 -9.34 6.44
CA ASP A 175 9.15 -10.18 7.47
C ASP A 175 7.61 -10.09 7.46
N MET A 176 7.00 -10.14 6.27
CA MET A 176 5.55 -10.07 6.14
C MET A 176 4.87 -11.32 6.69
N GLU A 177 3.69 -11.16 7.28
CA GLU A 177 2.85 -12.27 7.76
C GLU A 177 2.00 -12.87 6.65
N ALA A 178 1.70 -12.10 5.59
CA ALA A 178 0.87 -12.56 4.48
C ALA A 178 1.12 -11.79 3.17
N VAL A 179 0.71 -12.41 2.07
CA VAL A 179 0.56 -11.78 0.76
C VAL A 179 -0.86 -12.03 0.26
N LEU A 180 -1.52 -10.96 -0.18
CA LEU A 180 -2.83 -11.01 -0.83
C LEU A 180 -2.63 -10.83 -2.34
N LEU A 181 -2.99 -11.86 -3.11
CA LEU A 181 -2.85 -11.88 -4.56
C LEU A 181 -4.04 -11.16 -5.21
N SER A 182 -3.77 -10.00 -5.84
CA SER A 182 -4.78 -9.17 -6.51
C SER A 182 -5.03 -9.61 -7.96
N ASP A 183 -6.26 -9.39 -8.43
CA ASP A 183 -6.68 -9.55 -9.82
C ASP A 183 -6.40 -8.30 -10.69
N GLY A 184 -6.11 -7.15 -10.06
CA GLY A 184 -5.65 -5.93 -10.72
C GLY A 184 -6.77 -5.04 -11.29
N GLU A 185 -7.96 -5.04 -10.69
CA GLU A 185 -9.18 -4.41 -11.25
C GLU A 185 -9.70 -3.17 -10.49
N SER A 186 -8.93 -2.56 -9.59
CA SER A 186 -9.36 -1.45 -8.71
C SER A 186 -8.90 -0.05 -9.11
N SER A 187 -8.03 0.12 -10.12
CA SER A 187 -7.41 1.40 -10.51
C SER A 187 -6.64 2.12 -9.40
N ALA A 188 -6.17 1.35 -8.40
CA ALA A 188 -5.17 1.81 -7.44
C ALA A 188 -3.82 2.05 -8.13
N PHE A 189 -2.93 2.78 -7.46
CA PHE A 189 -1.66 3.22 -8.04
C PHE A 189 -0.80 2.05 -8.54
N GLU A 190 -0.58 1.04 -7.71
CA GLU A 190 0.19 -0.16 -8.04
C GLU A 190 -0.46 -0.96 -9.17
N GLU A 191 -1.79 -1.01 -9.19
CA GLU A 191 -2.52 -1.71 -10.23
C GLU A 191 -2.50 -0.96 -11.56
N ALA A 192 -2.51 0.38 -11.55
CA ALA A 192 -2.32 1.18 -12.76
C ALA A 192 -0.92 0.99 -13.36
N VAL A 193 0.12 0.89 -12.51
CA VAL A 193 1.47 0.52 -12.95
C VAL A 193 1.49 -0.89 -13.54
N GLY A 194 0.93 -1.87 -12.82
CA GLY A 194 0.84 -3.24 -13.29
C GLY A 194 0.04 -3.36 -14.60
N PHE A 195 -1.06 -2.61 -14.74
CA PHE A 195 -1.86 -2.52 -15.95
C PHE A 195 -1.01 -2.03 -17.13
N ALA A 196 -0.26 -0.95 -16.96
CA ALA A 196 0.57 -0.39 -18.03
C ALA A 196 1.60 -1.37 -18.58
N TRP A 197 2.19 -2.19 -17.71
CA TRP A 197 3.14 -3.23 -18.13
C TRP A 197 2.45 -4.47 -18.70
N LYS A 198 1.29 -4.88 -18.17
CA LYS A 198 0.51 -6.01 -18.69
C LYS A 198 0.01 -5.75 -20.11
N TYR A 199 -0.33 -4.50 -20.43
CA TYR A 199 -0.88 -4.07 -21.71
C TYR A 199 0.10 -3.23 -22.55
N GLU A 200 1.39 -3.55 -22.48
CA GLU A 200 2.43 -2.88 -23.28
C GLU A 200 2.10 -2.82 -24.77
N VAL A 201 1.55 -3.92 -25.31
CA VAL A 201 0.97 -3.95 -26.65
C VAL A 201 -0.55 -3.82 -26.52
N PRO A 202 -1.19 -2.78 -27.08
CA PRO A 202 -2.63 -2.60 -26.98
C PRO A 202 -3.41 -3.83 -27.44
N GLY A 203 -4.29 -4.34 -26.57
CA GLY A 203 -5.09 -5.54 -26.83
C GLY A 203 -4.42 -6.87 -26.45
N GLU A 204 -3.14 -6.88 -26.08
CA GLU A 204 -2.44 -8.07 -25.59
C GLU A 204 -2.15 -7.95 -24.10
N ARG A 205 -2.69 -8.89 -23.31
CA ARG A 205 -2.44 -8.97 -21.87
C ARG A 205 -1.33 -9.97 -21.57
N ARG A 206 -0.23 -9.51 -20.97
CA ARG A 206 0.77 -10.40 -20.38
C ARG A 206 0.31 -10.95 -19.04
N SER A 207 0.50 -12.25 -18.85
CA SER A 207 0.16 -12.96 -17.60
C SER A 207 1.32 -12.99 -16.59
N ARG A 208 2.54 -12.67 -17.02
CA ARG A 208 3.75 -12.61 -16.19
C ARG A 208 4.64 -11.47 -16.64
N LEU A 209 5.32 -10.84 -15.69
CA LEU A 209 6.20 -9.70 -15.91
C LEU A 209 7.55 -9.93 -15.21
N PRO A 210 8.41 -10.82 -15.72
CA PRO A 210 9.67 -11.17 -15.05
C PRO A 210 10.58 -9.95 -14.91
N GLY A 211 11.22 -9.82 -13.74
CA GLY A 211 12.12 -8.71 -13.42
C GLY A 211 11.42 -7.38 -13.12
N ARG A 212 10.09 -7.32 -13.17
CA ARG A 212 9.29 -6.15 -12.76
C ARG A 212 8.55 -6.42 -11.46
N LEU A 213 8.21 -5.35 -10.75
CA LEU A 213 7.38 -5.42 -9.55
C LEU A 213 6.58 -4.14 -9.40
N SER A 214 5.28 -4.26 -9.17
CA SER A 214 4.48 -3.18 -8.60
C SER A 214 3.67 -3.73 -7.44
N VAL A 215 3.78 -3.09 -6.28
CA VAL A 215 3.26 -3.63 -5.01
C VAL A 215 2.83 -2.52 -4.08
N THR A 216 1.70 -2.76 -3.39
CA THR A 216 1.32 -2.01 -2.19
C THR A 216 1.76 -2.80 -0.97
N VAL A 217 2.61 -2.20 -0.14
CA VAL A 217 3.09 -2.76 1.13
C VAL A 217 2.32 -2.12 2.27
N GLU A 218 1.71 -2.95 3.10
CA GLU A 218 0.92 -2.52 4.25
C GLU A 218 1.75 -2.68 5.52
N LEU A 219 2.37 -1.59 5.98
CA LEU A 219 3.26 -1.54 7.14
C LEU A 219 2.48 -1.51 8.46
N ARG A 220 1.66 -2.55 8.69
CA ARG A 220 0.84 -2.74 9.90
C ARG A 220 -0.21 -1.64 10.04
N GLY A 221 -0.47 -1.15 11.26
CA GLY A 221 -1.49 -0.15 11.57
C GLY A 221 -1.01 1.30 11.49
N LYS A 222 -1.95 2.25 11.33
CA LYS A 222 -1.70 3.72 11.32
C LYS A 222 -0.92 4.23 12.53
N ARG A 223 -1.04 3.56 13.68
CA ARG A 223 -0.37 3.93 14.93
C ARG A 223 0.98 3.25 15.14
N ASP A 224 1.38 2.32 14.27
CA ASP A 224 2.62 1.56 14.38
C ASP A 224 3.83 2.35 13.83
N VAL A 225 3.97 3.57 14.36
CA VAL A 225 4.98 4.55 13.97
C VAL A 225 5.86 4.85 15.18
N ASP A 226 6.97 4.12 15.29
CA ASP A 226 8.01 4.38 16.28
C ASP A 226 9.42 4.12 15.71
N PRO A 227 10.48 4.62 16.36
CA PRO A 227 11.84 4.49 15.84
C PRO A 227 12.34 3.05 15.69
N ALA A 228 11.87 2.10 16.51
CA ALA A 228 12.29 0.71 16.42
C ALA A 228 11.64 0.02 15.21
N LEU A 229 10.33 0.19 15.04
CA LEU A 229 9.61 -0.31 13.87
C LEU A 229 10.14 0.30 12.57
N ALA A 230 10.28 1.63 12.50
CA ALA A 230 10.75 2.31 11.31
C ALA A 230 12.18 1.87 10.89
N LYS A 231 13.07 1.61 11.86
CA LYS A 231 14.41 1.04 11.58
C LYS A 231 14.35 -0.42 11.14
N LYS A 232 13.47 -1.23 11.74
CA LYS A 232 13.25 -2.63 11.32
C LYS A 232 12.80 -2.66 9.86
N ASP A 233 11.78 -1.86 9.53
CA ASP A 233 11.20 -1.83 8.18
C ASP A 233 12.21 -1.30 7.17
N ALA A 234 12.99 -0.26 7.51
CA ALA A 234 14.05 0.26 6.65
C ALA A 234 15.17 -0.77 6.45
N GLY A 235 15.47 -1.56 7.47
CA GLY A 235 16.38 -2.70 7.38
C GLY A 235 15.87 -3.79 6.45
N GLY A 236 14.56 -4.07 6.47
CA GLY A 236 13.92 -5.02 5.56
C GLY A 236 13.94 -4.55 4.12
N LEU A 237 13.53 -3.31 3.86
CA LEU A 237 13.57 -2.75 2.50
C LEU A 237 15.01 -2.65 1.98
N TRP A 238 15.99 -2.34 2.84
CA TRP A 238 17.40 -2.41 2.46
C TRP A 238 17.82 -3.82 2.02
N ARG A 239 17.42 -4.88 2.75
CA ARG A 239 17.74 -6.26 2.35
C ARG A 239 17.16 -6.58 0.98
N PHE A 240 15.93 -6.14 0.70
CA PHE A 240 15.32 -6.28 -0.62
C PHE A 240 16.15 -5.58 -1.71
N LEU A 241 16.58 -4.34 -1.48
CA LEU A 241 17.43 -3.61 -2.43
C LEU A 241 18.77 -4.33 -2.70
N VAL A 242 19.37 -4.95 -1.67
CA VAL A 242 20.58 -5.77 -1.83
C VAL A 242 20.29 -7.02 -2.65
N THR A 243 19.22 -7.76 -2.33
CA THR A 243 18.81 -8.98 -3.05
C THR A 243 18.57 -8.70 -4.54
N ARG A 244 17.98 -7.55 -4.86
CA ARG A 244 17.72 -7.11 -6.23
C ARG A 244 18.93 -6.49 -6.94
N GLY A 245 20.08 -6.38 -6.25
CA GLY A 245 21.30 -5.82 -6.82
C GLY A 245 21.22 -4.31 -7.08
N ILE A 246 20.31 -3.59 -6.43
CA ILE A 246 20.16 -2.13 -6.54
C ILE A 246 21.18 -1.42 -5.67
N VAL A 247 21.49 -2.00 -4.50
CA VAL A 247 22.55 -1.52 -3.61
C VAL A 247 23.54 -2.63 -3.31
N SER A 248 24.81 -2.27 -3.20
CA SER A 248 25.88 -3.19 -2.83
C SER A 248 25.72 -3.64 -1.38
N GLY A 249 25.95 -4.92 -1.14
CA GLY A 249 25.95 -5.48 0.20
C GLY A 249 25.81 -6.99 0.17
N GLU A 250 25.93 -7.59 1.34
CA GLU A 250 25.63 -8.99 1.55
C GLU A 250 24.32 -9.11 2.33
N THR A 251 23.47 -10.04 1.92
CA THR A 251 22.27 -10.39 2.66
C THR A 251 22.05 -11.89 2.60
N ALA A 252 21.57 -12.47 3.70
CA ALA A 252 21.21 -13.88 3.71
C ALA A 252 19.88 -14.05 2.99
N ALA A 253 19.80 -15.04 2.10
CA ALA A 253 18.54 -15.41 1.49
C ALA A 253 17.58 -15.92 2.57
N THR A 254 16.45 -15.24 2.73
CA THR A 254 15.32 -15.70 3.54
C THR A 254 14.18 -16.09 2.60
N ALA A 255 13.53 -17.21 2.91
CA ALA A 255 12.33 -17.63 2.18
C ALA A 255 11.09 -17.10 2.91
N PHE A 256 10.15 -16.54 2.15
CA PHE A 256 8.84 -16.19 2.68
C PHE A 256 8.10 -17.46 3.10
N SER A 257 7.48 -17.43 4.27
CA SER A 257 6.80 -18.60 4.87
C SER A 257 5.35 -18.35 5.25
N GLY A 258 4.86 -17.13 5.07
CA GLY A 258 3.45 -16.80 5.27
C GLY A 258 2.55 -17.32 4.14
N PRO A 259 1.23 -17.28 4.31
CA PRO A 259 0.28 -17.53 3.23
C PRO A 259 0.40 -16.47 2.12
N ALA A 260 0.38 -16.92 0.88
CA ALA A 260 0.07 -16.10 -0.29
C ALA A 260 -1.27 -16.60 -0.87
N VAL A 261 -2.33 -15.82 -0.71
CA VAL A 261 -3.70 -16.25 -1.04
C VAL A 261 -4.39 -15.24 -1.96
N PRO A 262 -5.30 -15.68 -2.84
CA PRO A 262 -6.17 -14.78 -3.58
C PRO A 262 -7.02 -13.89 -2.65
N LEU A 263 -7.44 -12.72 -3.13
CA LEU A 263 -8.36 -11.85 -2.39
C LEU A 263 -9.66 -12.57 -1.97
N ASP A 264 -10.12 -13.54 -2.76
CA ASP A 264 -11.33 -14.32 -2.46
C ASP A 264 -11.19 -15.19 -1.21
N ASN A 265 -9.96 -15.45 -0.75
CA ASN A 265 -9.68 -16.18 0.50
C ASN A 265 -9.68 -15.28 1.74
N VAL A 266 -10.06 -14.00 1.61
CA VAL A 266 -10.18 -13.07 2.74
C VAL A 266 -11.64 -12.91 3.15
N GLU A 267 -11.95 -13.30 4.38
CA GLU A 267 -13.24 -13.03 5.01
C GLU A 267 -13.25 -11.63 5.59
N ILE A 268 -14.30 -10.86 5.29
CA ILE A 268 -14.54 -9.56 5.93
C ILE A 268 -15.72 -9.71 6.89
N LEU A 269 -15.42 -9.72 8.18
CA LEU A 269 -16.45 -9.71 9.21
C LEU A 269 -17.07 -8.31 9.28
N ARG A 270 -18.41 -8.23 9.15
CA ARG A 270 -19.13 -6.95 9.11
C ARG A 270 -20.15 -6.84 10.24
N ALA A 271 -20.31 -5.63 10.74
CA ALA A 271 -21.26 -5.33 11.79
C ALA A 271 -22.72 -5.43 11.28
N PRO A 272 -23.58 -6.34 11.81
CA PRO A 272 -24.99 -6.39 11.43
C PRO A 272 -25.80 -5.20 11.96
N GLU A 273 -25.30 -4.52 12.99
CA GLU A 273 -25.88 -3.33 13.61
C GLU A 273 -24.75 -2.42 14.13
N GLY A 274 -25.05 -1.12 14.26
CA GLY A 274 -24.10 -0.20 14.87
C GLY A 274 -24.09 -0.31 16.39
N GLY A 275 -22.93 -0.10 17.01
CA GLY A 275 -22.78 -0.21 18.45
C GLY A 275 -21.32 -0.14 18.89
N ALA A 276 -21.12 -0.24 20.20
CA ALA A 276 -19.79 -0.28 20.77
C ALA A 276 -19.16 -1.67 20.55
N VAL A 277 -17.91 -1.72 20.10
CA VAL A 277 -17.23 -2.97 19.72
C VAL A 277 -16.31 -3.46 20.83
N LEU A 278 -16.46 -4.73 21.18
CA LEU A 278 -15.56 -5.46 22.08
C LEU A 278 -14.88 -6.58 21.27
N PHE A 279 -13.57 -6.48 21.09
CA PHE A 279 -12.78 -7.51 20.42
C PHE A 279 -12.30 -8.56 21.43
N HIS A 280 -12.49 -9.85 21.12
CA HIS A 280 -12.07 -10.97 21.96
C HIS A 280 -10.76 -11.62 21.49
N ARG A 281 -10.25 -11.22 20.32
CA ARG A 281 -9.01 -11.71 19.72
C ARG A 281 -8.14 -10.57 19.24
N LYS A 282 -6.84 -10.86 19.08
CA LYS A 282 -5.82 -9.93 18.62
C LYS A 282 -5.52 -10.17 17.15
N ILE A 283 -4.98 -9.13 16.51
CA ILE A 283 -4.39 -9.24 15.19
C ILE A 283 -3.21 -10.21 15.27
N GLY A 284 -3.08 -11.11 14.29
CA GLY A 284 -2.11 -12.20 14.26
C GLY A 284 -2.58 -13.50 14.93
N ASP A 285 -3.71 -13.50 15.64
CA ASP A 285 -4.25 -14.74 16.20
C ASP A 285 -4.75 -15.66 15.07
N LYS A 286 -4.44 -16.95 15.19
CA LYS A 286 -5.11 -18.02 14.45
C LYS A 286 -6.38 -18.41 15.20
N VAL A 287 -7.50 -18.50 14.50
CA VAL A 287 -8.83 -18.80 15.06
C VAL A 287 -9.45 -20.00 14.37
N ALA A 288 -10.31 -20.71 15.10
CA ALA A 288 -11.11 -21.82 14.57
C ALA A 288 -12.53 -21.37 14.18
N GLU A 289 -13.17 -22.06 13.24
CA GLU A 289 -14.59 -21.86 12.89
C GLU A 289 -15.48 -21.88 14.14
N GLY A 290 -16.39 -20.90 14.25
CA GLY A 290 -17.29 -20.75 15.38
C GLY A 290 -16.69 -20.10 16.63
N GLU A 291 -15.41 -19.74 16.62
CA GLU A 291 -14.77 -19.04 17.74
C GLU A 291 -15.28 -17.61 17.88
N LEU A 292 -15.53 -17.14 19.11
CA LEU A 292 -16.05 -15.79 19.37
C LEU A 292 -14.96 -14.73 19.07
N LEU A 293 -15.26 -13.82 18.14
CA LEU A 293 -14.32 -12.79 17.71
C LEU A 293 -14.69 -11.40 18.22
N VAL A 294 -15.97 -11.05 18.15
CA VAL A 294 -16.47 -9.70 18.44
C VAL A 294 -17.80 -9.77 19.18
N THR A 295 -17.97 -8.92 20.19
CA THR A 295 -19.30 -8.57 20.72
C THR A 295 -19.61 -7.11 20.38
N ILE A 296 -20.76 -6.85 19.77
CA ILE A 296 -21.27 -5.50 19.53
C ILE A 296 -22.34 -5.19 20.57
N VAL A 297 -22.12 -4.17 21.39
CA VAL A 297 -23.12 -3.66 22.33
C VAL A 297 -24.01 -2.66 21.61
N THR A 298 -25.24 -3.06 21.31
CA THR A 298 -26.23 -2.24 20.60
C THR A 298 -27.16 -1.47 21.54
N ARG A 299 -27.46 -2.04 22.72
CA ARG A 299 -28.31 -1.44 23.76
C ARG A 299 -27.66 -1.60 25.14
N PRO A 300 -26.71 -0.72 25.51
CA PRO A 300 -25.97 -0.82 26.77
C PRO A 300 -26.90 -0.93 28.00
N GLY A 301 -26.65 -1.93 28.85
CA GLY A 301 -27.40 -2.16 30.09
C GLY A 301 -28.76 -2.85 29.93
N GLN A 302 -29.20 -3.18 28.71
CA GLN A 302 -30.47 -3.88 28.47
C GLN A 302 -30.26 -5.40 28.27
N PRO A 303 -31.17 -6.27 28.77
CA PRO A 303 -31.15 -7.70 28.44
C PRO A 303 -31.19 -7.93 26.92
N GLY A 304 -30.29 -8.79 26.41
CA GLY A 304 -30.16 -9.02 24.96
C GLY A 304 -29.70 -7.77 24.19
N GLY A 305 -28.95 -6.87 24.83
CA GLY A 305 -28.43 -5.63 24.25
C GLY A 305 -27.10 -5.77 23.52
N SER A 306 -26.70 -7.00 23.16
CA SER A 306 -25.46 -7.29 22.45
C SER A 306 -25.65 -8.35 21.37
N ILE A 307 -24.74 -8.34 20.40
CA ILE A 307 -24.65 -9.31 19.30
C ILE A 307 -23.24 -9.88 19.29
N ASP A 308 -23.13 -11.20 19.37
CA ASP A 308 -21.86 -11.92 19.25
C ASP A 308 -21.63 -12.34 17.80
N LEU A 309 -20.41 -12.13 17.32
CA LEU A 309 -19.96 -12.52 16.00
C LEU A 309 -18.80 -13.50 16.12
N HIS A 310 -18.91 -14.58 15.37
CA HIS A 310 -18.00 -15.71 15.42
C HIS A 310 -17.22 -15.85 14.11
N ALA A 311 -16.08 -16.52 14.17
CA ALA A 311 -15.27 -16.84 13.00
C ALA A 311 -16.09 -17.68 12.01
N PRO A 312 -16.23 -17.25 10.74
CA PRO A 312 -16.99 -18.02 9.75
C PRO A 312 -16.24 -19.28 9.27
N GLN A 313 -14.93 -19.32 9.48
CA GLN A 313 -14.03 -20.42 9.14
C GLN A 313 -12.71 -20.25 9.90
N ASP A 314 -11.89 -21.31 9.91
CA ASP A 314 -10.51 -21.26 10.38
C ASP A 314 -9.71 -20.19 9.63
N GLY A 315 -8.87 -19.43 10.33
CA GLY A 315 -8.07 -18.40 9.67
C GLY A 315 -7.13 -17.60 10.56
N LEU A 316 -6.40 -16.69 9.93
CA LEU A 316 -5.49 -15.74 10.55
C LEU A 316 -6.14 -14.35 10.55
N ILE A 317 -6.34 -13.74 11.72
CA ILE A 317 -6.82 -12.36 11.81
C ILE A 317 -5.71 -11.42 11.30
N LEU A 318 -5.89 -10.90 10.09
CA LEU A 318 -4.90 -10.04 9.45
C LEU A 318 -5.03 -8.60 9.91
N THR A 319 -6.26 -8.06 9.89
CA THR A 319 -6.53 -6.64 10.17
C THR A 319 -7.83 -6.47 10.95
N ARG A 320 -8.00 -5.34 11.64
CA ARG A 320 -9.28 -4.91 12.21
C ARG A 320 -9.37 -3.39 12.30
N THR A 321 -10.59 -2.89 12.47
CA THR A 321 -10.82 -1.45 12.69
C THR A 321 -10.31 -0.99 14.05
N SER A 322 -9.73 0.21 14.08
CA SER A 322 -9.35 0.97 15.27
C SER A 322 -10.55 1.66 15.92
N ASP A 323 -11.65 1.85 15.18
CA ASP A 323 -12.89 2.39 15.72
C ASP A 323 -13.47 1.46 16.79
N ARG A 324 -14.06 2.07 17.82
CA ARG A 324 -14.78 1.36 18.89
C ARG A 324 -16.28 1.61 18.85
N LEU A 325 -16.74 2.40 17.89
CA LEU A 325 -18.13 2.58 17.51
C LEU A 325 -18.26 2.28 16.02
N VAL A 326 -19.01 1.25 15.67
CA VAL A 326 -19.23 0.89 14.27
C VAL A 326 -20.62 1.24 13.79
N ARG A 327 -20.76 1.38 12.48
CA ARG A 327 -22.06 1.49 11.81
C ARG A 327 -22.45 0.12 11.25
N ARG A 328 -23.75 -0.04 10.96
CA ARG A 328 -24.26 -1.20 10.23
C ARG A 328 -23.49 -1.35 8.91
N ARG A 329 -23.08 -2.57 8.59
CA ARG A 329 -22.20 -2.95 7.47
C ARG A 329 -20.75 -2.44 7.57
N GLY A 330 -20.36 -1.77 8.64
CA GLY A 330 -18.95 -1.42 8.87
C GLY A 330 -18.08 -2.66 8.95
N ASP A 331 -16.91 -2.59 8.32
CA ASP A 331 -15.91 -3.65 8.34
C ASP A 331 -15.26 -3.71 9.72
N LEU A 332 -15.22 -4.90 10.32
CA LEU A 332 -14.70 -5.13 11.66
C LEU A 332 -13.29 -5.71 11.63
N MET A 333 -13.08 -6.74 10.81
CA MET A 333 -11.81 -7.42 10.66
C MET A 333 -11.73 -8.18 9.33
N LYS A 334 -10.51 -8.33 8.83
CA LYS A 334 -10.15 -9.15 7.68
C LYS A 334 -9.44 -10.42 8.19
N ILE A 335 -9.89 -11.59 7.75
CA ILE A 335 -9.35 -12.89 8.17
C ILE A 335 -8.89 -13.64 6.93
N ILE A 336 -7.62 -14.04 6.89
CA ILE A 336 -7.09 -14.89 5.83
C ILE A 336 -7.49 -16.33 6.12
N CYS A 337 -8.11 -16.97 5.15
CA CYS A 337 -8.66 -18.31 5.29
C CYS A 337 -8.14 -19.27 4.22
N GLY A 338 -8.20 -20.58 4.53
CA GLY A 338 -7.76 -21.62 3.59
C GLY A 338 -8.71 -21.83 2.41
N SER A 339 -9.98 -21.44 2.55
CA SER A 339 -11.01 -21.56 1.51
C SER A 339 -11.56 -20.18 1.11
N PRO A 340 -12.07 -20.02 -0.12
CA PRO A 340 -12.74 -18.80 -0.53
C PRO A 340 -13.90 -18.42 0.39
N SER A 341 -14.09 -17.12 0.61
CA SER A 341 -15.21 -16.57 1.36
C SER A 341 -16.53 -17.01 0.73
N ARG A 342 -17.50 -17.31 1.59
CA ARG A 342 -18.88 -17.61 1.14
C ARG A 342 -19.63 -16.34 0.73
N ALA A 343 -19.12 -15.16 1.07
CA ALA A 343 -19.72 -13.89 0.70
C ALA A 343 -19.27 -13.47 -0.71
N ALA A 344 -20.21 -12.99 -1.53
CA ALA A 344 -19.87 -12.44 -2.83
C ALA A 344 -19.02 -11.15 -2.66
N ARG A 345 -17.84 -11.12 -3.29
CA ARG A 345 -16.95 -9.95 -3.38
C ARG A 345 -17.25 -9.19 -4.68
N LYS A 346 -17.13 -7.85 -4.68
CA LYS A 346 -16.97 -7.06 -5.91
C LYS A 346 -15.49 -7.11 -6.31
N ALA A 347 -15.17 -7.13 -7.61
CA ALA A 347 -13.78 -7.09 -8.07
C ALA A 347 -13.01 -5.88 -7.50
N GLY A 348 -11.68 -6.00 -7.34
CA GLY A 348 -10.81 -5.02 -6.69
C GLY A 348 -10.56 -5.19 -5.17
N THR A 349 -9.87 -4.23 -4.55
CA THR A 349 -9.37 -4.29 -3.16
C THR A 349 -10.47 -4.47 -2.11
N LEU A 350 -10.09 -4.98 -0.94
CA LEU A 350 -10.97 -5.27 0.19
C LEU A 350 -11.37 -4.04 1.02
N GLU A 351 -11.04 -2.83 0.56
CA GLU A 351 -11.28 -1.57 1.27
C GLU A 351 -12.33 -0.74 0.54
N ASN A 352 -13.40 -0.39 1.26
CA ASN A 352 -14.44 0.53 0.78
C ASN A 352 -14.02 2.00 0.95
#